data_AF-V4J5F2-F1
#
_entry.id   AF-V4J5F2-F1
#
_cell.length_a   1.000
_cell.length_b   1.000
_cell.length_c   1.000
_cell.angle_alpha   90.00
_cell.angle_beta   90.00
_cell.angle_gamma   90.00
#
_symmetry.space_group_name_H-M   'P 1'
#
loop_
_entity.id
_entity.type
_entity.pdbx_description
1 polymer ?
#
loop_
_entity_poly.entity_id
_entity_poly.type
_entity_poly.pdbx_seq_one_letter_code
_entity_poly.pdbx_strand_id
1 'polypeptide(L)'
;MIIKIILLLALLRVLAITEKPILCAGIYSSVVLVFGLMSGASFSYVLVGTLISFGLSFLYFWFLNRFNHGPLYFVILVLGLAIGLV
;
A
#
# COMPACT_ATOMS: atom_id res chain seq x y z
N MET A 1 1.70 -12.73 -6.67
CA MET A 1 1.92 -11.50 -7.47
C MET A 1 0.62 -10.95 -8.06
N ILE A 2 -0.20 -11.74 -8.75
CA ILE A 2 -1.47 -11.26 -9.36
C ILE A 2 -2.45 -10.66 -8.35
N ILE A 3 -2.63 -11.27 -7.17
CA ILE A 3 -3.53 -10.75 -6.12
C ILE A 3 -3.09 -9.37 -5.63
N LYS A 4 -1.77 -9.14 -5.48
CA LYS A 4 -1.22 -7.84 -5.08
C LYS A 4 -1.49 -6.76 -6.13
N ILE A 5 -1.37 -7.10 -7.43
CA ILE A 5 -1.64 -6.17 -8.53
C ILE A 5 -3.11 -5.74 -8.57
N ILE A 6 -4.03 -6.70 -8.39
CA ILE A 6 -5.47 -6.42 -8.33
C ILE A 6 -5.80 -5.54 -7.12
N LEU A 7 -5.19 -5.83 -5.96
CA LEU A 7 -5.35 -5.06 -4.74
C LEU A 7 -4.81 -3.62 -4.90
N LEU A 8 -3.68 -3.44 -5.57
CA LEU A 8 -3.11 -2.13 -5.94
C LEU A 8 -4.04 -1.34 -6.86
N LEU A 9 -4.61 -1.98 -7.90
CA LEU A 9 -5.56 -1.33 -8.81
C LEU A 9 -6.85 -0.92 -8.09
N ALA A 10 -7.34 -1.76 -7.18
CA ALA A 10 -8.50 -1.44 -6.33
C ALA A 10 -8.18 -0.26 -5.40
N LEU A 11 -7.02 -0.25 -4.76
CA LEU A 11 -6.56 0.86 -3.91
C LEU A 11 -6.35 2.16 -4.69
N LEU A 12 -5.84 2.09 -5.92
CA LEU A 12 -5.71 3.23 -6.83
C LEU A 12 -7.08 3.83 -7.17
N ARG A 13 -8.08 2.99 -7.46
CA ARG A 13 -9.47 3.44 -7.67
C ARG A 13 -10.04 4.10 -6.42
N VAL A 14 -9.81 3.51 -5.25
CA VAL A 14 -10.24 4.08 -3.96
C VAL A 14 -9.54 5.42 -3.70
N LEU A 15 -8.23 5.53 -3.97
CA LEU A 15 -7.48 6.78 -3.82
C LEU A 15 -7.98 7.86 -4.78
N ALA A 16 -8.30 7.50 -6.03
CA ALA A 16 -8.83 8.43 -7.02
C ALA A 16 -10.23 8.98 -6.64
N ILE A 17 -11.02 8.21 -5.88
CA ILE A 17 -12.35 8.63 -5.43
C ILE A 17 -12.30 9.36 -4.08
N THR A 18 -11.43 8.93 -3.17
CA THR A 18 -11.39 9.45 -1.79
C THR A 18 -10.35 10.54 -1.57
N GLU A 19 -9.34 10.66 -2.43
CA GLU A 19 -8.15 11.52 -2.31
C GLU A 19 -7.44 11.44 -0.94
N LYS A 20 -7.76 10.41 -0.15
CA LYS A 20 -7.33 10.23 1.23
C LYS A 20 -6.33 9.07 1.29
N PRO A 21 -5.01 9.35 1.27
CA PRO A 21 -3.97 8.32 1.27
C PRO A 21 -4.00 7.44 2.52
N ILE A 22 -4.54 7.96 3.63
CA ILE A 22 -4.66 7.26 4.91
C ILE A 22 -5.63 6.08 4.84
N LEU A 23 -6.69 6.16 4.02
CA LEU A 23 -7.64 5.07 3.85
C LEU A 23 -7.01 3.90 3.10
N CYS A 24 -6.21 4.21 2.06
CA CYS A 24 -5.51 3.19 1.28
C CYS A 24 -4.44 2.48 2.10
N ALA A 25 -3.65 3.23 2.86
CA ALA A 25 -2.66 2.67 3.77
C ALA A 25 -3.29 1.76 4.84
N GLY A 26 -4.42 2.18 5.43
CA GLY A 26 -5.13 1.40 6.45
C GLY A 26 -5.69 0.08 5.92
N ILE A 27 -6.28 0.10 4.72
CA ILE A 27 -6.76 -1.12 4.05
C ILE A 27 -5.58 -2.05 3.74
N TYR A 28 -4.48 -1.52 3.21
CA TYR A 28 -3.31 -2.35 2.92
C TYR A 28 -2.69 -2.96 4.19
N SER A 29 -2.49 -2.16 5.24
CA SER A 29 -1.92 -2.65 6.50
C SER A 29 -2.80 -3.68 7.20
N SER A 30 -4.13 -3.55 7.10
CA SER A 30 -5.04 -4.54 7.72
C SER A 30 -4.94 -5.89 7.00
N VAL A 31 -4.81 -5.90 5.67
CA VAL A 31 -4.53 -7.11 4.91
C VAL A 31 -3.19 -7.72 5.32
N VAL A 32 -2.11 -6.92 5.39
CA VAL A 32 -0.79 -7.39 5.83
C VAL A 32 -0.84 -7.98 7.25
N LEU A 33 -1.57 -7.35 8.16
CA LEU A 33 -1.73 -7.81 9.54
C LEU A 33 -2.46 -9.16 9.60
N VAL A 34 -3.58 -9.30 8.87
CA VAL A 34 -4.33 -10.57 8.83
C VAL A 34 -3.48 -11.70 8.25
N PHE A 35 -2.81 -11.45 7.12
CA PHE A 35 -1.92 -12.45 6.51
C PHE A 35 -0.72 -12.78 7.39
N GLY A 36 -0.15 -11.79 8.08
CA GLY A 36 0.95 -11.97 9.02
C GLY A 36 0.56 -12.83 10.22
N LEU A 37 -0.65 -12.62 10.77
CA LEU A 37 -1.19 -13.46 11.85
C LEU A 37 -1.48 -14.88 11.38
N MET A 38 -1.97 -15.06 10.15
CA MET A 38 -2.21 -16.39 9.56
C MET A 38 -0.93 -17.17 9.26
N SER A 39 0.22 -16.49 9.12
CA SER A 39 1.50 -17.16 8.82
C SER A 39 2.09 -17.89 10.04
N GLY A 40 1.52 -17.71 11.24
CA GLY A 40 2.07 -18.27 12.48
C GLY A 40 3.36 -17.59 12.97
N ALA A 41 3.72 -16.43 12.40
CA ALA A 41 4.85 -15.63 12.86
C ALA A 41 4.61 -15.01 14.24
N SER A 42 5.68 -14.70 14.95
CA SER A 42 5.60 -14.08 16.28
C SER A 42 4.82 -12.76 16.22
N PHE A 43 3.90 -12.55 17.17
CA PHE A 43 3.03 -11.36 17.18
C PHE A 43 3.83 -10.04 17.10
N SER A 44 4.94 -9.94 17.85
CA SER A 44 5.83 -8.77 17.82
C SER A 44 6.41 -8.51 16.42
N TYR A 45 6.78 -9.58 15.70
CA TYR A 45 7.30 -9.47 14.33
C TYR A 45 6.21 -8.99 13.35
N VAL A 46 5.01 -9.56 13.45
CA VAL A 46 3.86 -9.16 12.62
C VAL A 46 3.47 -7.71 12.88
N LEU A 47 3.47 -7.27 14.13
CA LEU A 47 3.07 -5.92 14.53
C LEU A 47 4.06 -4.86 14.04
N VAL A 48 5.37 -5.11 14.18
CA VAL A 48 6.42 -4.24 13.65
C VAL A 48 6.38 -4.20 12.12
N GLY A 49 6.25 -5.36 11.48
CA GLY A 49 6.12 -5.45 10.02
C GLY A 49 4.91 -4.68 9.49
N THR A 50 3.76 -4.79 10.18
CA THR A 50 2.54 -4.06 9.82
C THR A 50 2.72 -2.56 9.95
N LEU A 51 3.34 -2.07 11.02
CA LEU A 51 3.60 -0.63 11.21
C LEU A 51 4.52 -0.06 10.12
N ILE A 52 5.56 -0.82 9.76
CA ILE A 52 6.48 -0.46 8.68
C ILE A 52 5.70 -0.42 7.35
N SER A 53 4.95 -1.48 7.03
CA SER A 53 4.12 -1.53 5.82
C SER A 53 3.07 -0.42 5.76
N PHE A 54 2.47 -0.05 6.90
CA PHE A 54 1.53 1.08 6.98
C PHE A 54 2.24 2.40 6.67
N GLY A 55 3.42 2.65 7.26
CA GLY A 55 4.20 3.85 7.00
C GLY A 55 4.64 3.97 5.53
N LEU A 56 5.15 2.87 4.94
CA LEU A 56 5.57 2.87 3.54
C LEU A 56 4.39 3.01 2.58
N SER A 57 3.28 2.30 2.81
CA SER A 57 2.08 2.43 1.97
C SER A 57 1.46 3.82 2.07
N PHE A 58 1.45 4.42 3.26
CA PHE A 58 1.01 5.80 3.46
C PHE A 58 1.88 6.80 2.69
N LEU A 59 3.20 6.71 2.82
CA LEU A 59 4.12 7.54 2.05
C LEU A 59 3.91 7.34 0.54
N TYR A 60 3.79 6.10 0.08
CA TYR A 60 3.56 5.78 -1.32
C TYR A 60 2.28 6.43 -1.86
N PHE A 61 1.13 6.19 -1.22
CA PHE A 61 -0.14 6.77 -1.65
C PHE A 61 -0.18 8.29 -1.48
N TRP A 62 0.54 8.85 -0.50
CA TRP A 62 0.69 10.30 -0.37
C TRP A 62 1.47 10.87 -1.55
N PHE A 63 2.64 10.32 -1.88
CA PHE A 63 3.42 10.74 -3.05
C PHE A 63 2.57 10.66 -4.32
N LEU A 64 1.85 9.56 -4.51
CA LEU A 64 0.99 9.33 -5.66
C LEU A 64 -0.16 10.36 -5.74
N ASN A 65 -0.75 10.73 -4.60
CA ASN A 65 -1.76 11.79 -4.52
C ASN A 65 -1.18 13.20 -4.77
N ARG A 66 0.01 13.49 -4.25
CA ARG A 66 0.67 14.80 -4.40
C ARG A 66 1.09 15.07 -5.84
N PHE A 67 1.51 14.04 -6.56
CA PHE A 67 2.01 14.13 -7.93
C PHE A 67 0.98 13.69 -8.99
N ASN A 68 -0.31 13.62 -8.63
CA ASN A 68 -1.41 13.11 -9.47
C ASN A 68 -1.48 13.72 -10.89
N HIS A 69 -0.99 14.96 -11.08
CA HIS A 69 -1.03 15.67 -12.37
C HIS A 69 0.32 15.71 -13.13
N GLY A 70 1.37 15.07 -12.63
CA GLY A 70 2.71 15.12 -13.23
C GLY A 70 3.19 13.79 -13.82
N PRO A 71 4.20 13.79 -14.71
CA PRO A 71 4.81 12.55 -15.23
C PRO A 71 5.44 11.68 -14.13
N LEU A 72 5.74 12.28 -12.98
CA LEU A 72 6.19 11.59 -11.77
C LEU A 72 5.15 10.59 -11.24
N TYR A 73 3.86 10.80 -11.50
CA TYR A 73 2.80 9.84 -11.15
C TYR A 73 3.07 8.45 -11.75
N PHE A 74 3.39 8.42 -13.05
CA PHE A 74 3.67 7.16 -13.75
C PHE A 74 4.95 6.49 -13.24
N VAL A 75 5.97 7.28 -12.90
CA VAL A 75 7.21 6.75 -12.33
C VAL A 75 6.94 6.11 -10.97
N ILE A 76 6.23 6.79 -10.07
CA ILE A 76 5.89 6.28 -8.73
C ILE A 76 5.01 5.03 -8.86
N LEU A 77 4.04 5.04 -9.77
CA LEU A 77 3.15 3.91 -10.02
C LEU A 77 3.93 2.67 -10.49
N VAL A 78 4.83 2.83 -11.46
CA VAL A 78 5.68 1.73 -11.94
C VAL A 78 6.65 1.26 -10.85
N LEU A 79 7.21 2.18 -10.06
CA LEU A 79 8.09 1.82 -8.94
C LEU A 79 7.36 0.99 -7.89
N GLY A 80 6.15 1.39 -7.49
CA GLY A 80 5.33 0.65 -6.53
C GLY A 80 4.96 -0.74 -7.04
N LEU A 81 4.65 -0.84 -8.33
CA LEU A 81 4.33 -2.11 -8.98
C LEU A 81 5.57 -3.02 -9.13
N ALA A 82 6.73 -2.45 -9.46
CA ALA A 82 7.98 -3.17 -9.68
C ALA A 82 8.62 -3.66 -8.37
N ILE A 83 8.58 -2.84 -7.32
CA ILE A 83 9.16 -3.23 -6.02
C ILE A 83 8.25 -4.25 -5.31
N GLY A 84 6.96 -4.32 -5.67
CA GLY A 84 6.00 -5.19 -4.97
C GLY A 84 5.92 -4.86 -3.46
N LEU A 85 6.35 -3.64 -3.12
CA LEU A 85 6.34 -3.02 -1.78
C LEU A 85 4.92 -2.86 -1.25
N VAL A 86 3.93 -3.07 -2.14
CA VAL A 86 2.52 -3.32 -1.87
C VAL A 86 2.17 -4.72 -2.40
#